data_AF-A0A5B7IW90-F1
#
_entry.id   AF-A0A5B7IW90-F1
#
_cell.length_a   1.000
_cell.length_b   1.000
_cell.length_c   1.000
_cell.angle_alpha   90.00
_cell.angle_beta   90.00
_cell.angle_gamma   90.00
#
_symmetry.space_group_name_H-M   'P 1'
#
loop_
_entity.id
_entity.type
_entity.pdbx_description
1 polymer ?
#
loop_
_entity_poly.entity_id
_entity_poly.type
_entity_poly.pdbx_seq_one_letter_code
_entity_poly.pdbx_strand_id
1 'polypeptide(L)'
;MRVHASRKSILEVEFREEEGTGLGPTLEFYALVAGELQRADLAMWICDDQTADPITPPALDGGSGTVDLQKRPPGYYILRQGGLFPSPLPQDSTICDKVVELFHFLGIFLAKTLQDNRLVDLPLSRPFLKLMCHGEFANVKDRGLAGSSVKPRGGFSSLPMEEDLMTSSIISEESEKELELDPPKYRITDTQPW
;
A
#
# COMPACT_ATOMS: atom_id res chain seq x y z
N MET A 1 -2.11 -17.16 -3.15
CA MET A 1 -1.64 -16.45 -1.93
C MET A 1 -1.68 -17.29 -0.64
N ARG A 2 -2.76 -18.01 -0.28
CA ARG A 2 -2.84 -18.77 0.99
C ARG A 2 -1.63 -19.63 1.35
N VAL A 3 -1.08 -20.36 0.37
CA VAL A 3 0.11 -21.23 0.56
C VAL A 3 1.37 -20.44 0.95
N HIS A 4 1.47 -19.18 0.50
CA HIS A 4 2.61 -18.30 0.72
C HIS A 4 2.39 -17.33 1.89
N ALA A 5 1.15 -17.16 2.35
CA ALA A 5 0.79 -16.21 3.41
C ALA A 5 1.52 -16.47 4.74
N SER A 6 1.79 -17.72 5.08
CA SER A 6 2.52 -18.09 6.30
C SER A 6 4.05 -18.06 6.16
N ARG A 7 4.56 -17.83 4.94
CA ARG A 7 5.99 -17.91 4.64
C ARG A 7 6.58 -16.51 4.49
N LYS A 8 7.76 -16.30 5.08
CA LYS A 8 8.50 -15.04 4.94
C LYS A 8 9.35 -14.94 3.67
N SER A 9 9.35 -15.97 2.84
CA SER A 9 10.07 -15.98 1.56
C SER A 9 9.49 -14.94 0.61
N ILE A 10 10.34 -14.19 -0.10
CA ILE A 10 9.92 -13.25 -1.15
C ILE A 10 9.10 -14.02 -2.19
N LEU A 11 7.97 -13.46 -2.61
CA LEU A 11 7.16 -14.06 -3.66
C LEU A 11 7.82 -13.82 -5.03
N GLU A 12 7.90 -14.87 -5.83
CA GLU A 12 8.27 -14.83 -7.24
C GLU A 12 7.13 -15.46 -8.05
N VAL A 13 6.77 -14.81 -9.15
CA VAL A 13 5.66 -15.20 -10.00
C VAL A 13 6.14 -15.35 -11.44
N GLU A 14 5.65 -16.41 -12.08
CA GLU A 14 5.79 -16.68 -13.51
C GLU A 14 4.36 -16.75 -14.09
N PHE A 15 4.15 -16.14 -15.24
CA PHE A 15 2.90 -16.27 -15.98
C PHE A 15 2.97 -17.48 -16.88
N ARG A 16 1.89 -18.26 -16.90
CA ARG A 16 1.82 -19.43 -17.78
C ARG A 16 1.90 -18.94 -19.22
N GLU A 17 2.75 -19.60 -20.01
CA GLU A 17 2.91 -19.33 -21.45
C GLU A 17 3.56 -17.98 -21.77
N GLU A 18 4.18 -17.31 -20.78
CA GLU A 18 4.96 -16.09 -20.99
C GLU A 18 6.45 -16.33 -20.75
N GLU A 19 7.31 -15.85 -21.66
CA GLU A 19 8.76 -15.95 -21.50
C GLU A 19 9.26 -14.88 -20.52
N GLY A 20 9.51 -15.27 -19.27
CA GLY A 20 10.12 -14.37 -18.30
C GLY A 20 9.93 -14.85 -16.87
N THR A 21 10.96 -14.65 -16.04
CA THR A 21 10.91 -14.90 -14.60
C THR A 21 11.49 -13.72 -13.83
N GLY A 22 11.27 -13.69 -12.51
CA GLY A 22 11.84 -12.67 -11.64
C GLY A 22 10.96 -11.43 -11.44
N LEU A 23 11.61 -10.27 -11.32
CA LEU A 23 11.01 -9.07 -10.73
C LEU A 23 9.88 -8.48 -11.58
N GLY A 24 10.05 -8.41 -12.91
CA GLY A 24 9.07 -7.82 -13.84
C GLY A 24 7.71 -8.49 -13.77
N PRO A 25 7.61 -9.79 -14.10
CA PRO A 25 6.37 -10.56 -13.99
C PRO A 25 5.76 -10.52 -12.58
N THR A 26 6.60 -10.51 -11.54
CA THR A 26 6.09 -10.42 -10.17
C THR A 26 5.49 -9.04 -9.86
N LEU A 27 6.10 -7.93 -10.33
CA LEU A 27 5.54 -6.59 -10.16
C LEU A 27 4.22 -6.44 -10.92
N GLU A 28 4.16 -7.00 -12.12
CA GLU A 28 2.92 -7.05 -12.90
C GLU A 28 1.83 -7.84 -12.17
N PHE A 29 2.15 -8.99 -11.57
CA PHE A 29 1.19 -9.73 -10.75
C PHE A 29 0.61 -8.86 -9.62
N TYR A 30 1.44 -8.12 -8.89
CA TYR A 30 0.95 -7.20 -7.85
C TYR A 30 0.06 -6.09 -8.44
N ALA A 31 0.43 -5.51 -9.58
CA ALA A 31 -0.36 -4.49 -10.25
C ALA A 31 -1.72 -5.02 -10.76
N LEU A 32 -1.73 -6.22 -11.35
CA LEU A 32 -2.95 -6.87 -11.83
C LEU A 32 -3.90 -7.20 -10.69
N VAL A 33 -3.40 -7.76 -9.60
CA VAL A 33 -4.22 -8.06 -8.42
C VAL A 33 -4.77 -6.77 -7.81
N ALA A 34 -3.97 -5.71 -7.75
CA ALA A 34 -4.42 -4.39 -7.26
C ALA A 34 -5.53 -3.80 -8.15
N GLY A 35 -5.40 -3.93 -9.47
CA GLY A 35 -6.45 -3.53 -10.41
C GLY A 35 -7.72 -4.35 -10.22
N GLU A 36 -7.60 -5.69 -10.19
CA GLU A 36 -8.77 -6.56 -10.03
C GLU A 36 -9.52 -6.31 -8.71
N LEU A 37 -8.80 -6.03 -7.62
CA LEU A 37 -9.41 -5.65 -6.34
C LEU A 37 -10.21 -4.34 -6.41
N GLN A 38 -9.99 -3.49 -7.42
CA GLN A 38 -10.69 -2.20 -7.60
C GLN A 38 -11.91 -2.31 -8.50
N ARG A 39 -12.28 -3.50 -8.99
CA ARG A 39 -13.43 -3.65 -9.90
C ARG A 39 -14.75 -3.27 -9.24
N ALA A 40 -15.60 -2.60 -10.03
CA ALA A 40 -16.90 -2.13 -9.55
C ALA A 40 -17.89 -3.27 -9.23
N ASP A 41 -17.81 -4.37 -9.98
CA ASP A 41 -18.72 -5.51 -9.84
C ASP A 41 -18.44 -6.40 -8.61
N LEU A 42 -17.31 -6.21 -7.93
CA LEU A 42 -16.99 -6.92 -6.70
C LEU A 42 -17.79 -6.41 -5.49
N ALA A 43 -18.43 -5.24 -5.59
CA ALA A 43 -19.17 -4.59 -4.50
C ALA A 43 -18.35 -4.37 -3.21
N MET A 44 -17.01 -4.40 -3.30
CA MET A 44 -16.12 -4.20 -2.15
C MET A 44 -16.10 -2.75 -1.66
N TRP A 45 -16.21 -1.79 -2.57
CA TRP A 45 -15.98 -0.37 -2.29
C TRP A 45 -17.24 0.46 -2.56
N ILE A 46 -17.35 1.59 -1.86
CA ILE A 46 -18.41 2.58 -2.13
C ILE A 46 -18.24 3.10 -3.56
N CYS A 47 -19.28 2.93 -4.38
CA CYS A 47 -19.43 3.62 -5.65
C CYS A 47 -20.29 4.87 -5.45
N ASP A 48 -19.76 6.03 -5.84
CA ASP A 48 -20.57 7.23 -6.00
C ASP A 48 -21.30 7.07 -7.35
N ASP A 49 -22.60 6.77 -7.31
CA ASP A 49 -23.45 6.38 -8.46
C ASP A 49 -23.66 7.49 -9.54
N GLN A 50 -22.76 8.47 -9.63
CA GLN A 50 -22.94 9.70 -10.41
C GLN A 50 -22.10 9.79 -11.69
N THR A 51 -21.32 8.76 -12.04
CA THR A 51 -20.54 8.75 -13.30
C THR A 51 -21.10 7.83 -14.38
N ALA A 52 -22.28 7.22 -14.16
CA ALA A 52 -23.00 6.55 -15.22
C ALA A 52 -23.90 7.58 -15.91
N ASP A 53 -23.40 8.18 -16.99
CA ASP A 53 -24.31 8.79 -17.97
C ASP A 53 -25.36 7.73 -18.35
N PRO A 54 -26.67 7.98 -18.20
CA PRO A 54 -27.73 6.97 -18.38
C PRO A 54 -27.92 6.48 -19.83
N ILE A 55 -26.97 6.74 -20.72
CA ILE A 55 -27.07 6.46 -22.16
C ILE A 55 -26.24 5.22 -22.56
N THR A 56 -25.32 4.74 -21.71
CA THR A 56 -24.59 3.51 -22.02
C THR A 56 -24.83 2.47 -20.92
N PRO A 57 -25.63 1.42 -21.17
CA PRO A 57 -25.74 0.33 -20.21
C PRO A 57 -24.34 -0.26 -19.99
N PRO A 58 -23.93 -0.54 -18.73
CA PRO A 58 -22.73 -1.32 -18.49
C PRO A 58 -22.97 -2.66 -19.17
N ALA A 59 -22.15 -2.98 -20.17
CA ALA A 59 -22.19 -4.26 -20.84
C ALA A 59 -21.88 -5.34 -19.78
N LEU A 60 -22.95 -5.90 -19.21
CA LEU A 60 -22.95 -7.17 -18.51
C LEU A 60 -22.71 -8.25 -19.57
N ASP A 61 -21.49 -8.34 -20.08
CA ASP A 61 -21.09 -9.49 -20.89
C ASP A 61 -20.42 -10.49 -19.96
N GLY A 62 -21.23 -11.44 -19.46
CA GLY A 62 -20.79 -12.65 -18.76
C GLY A 62 -20.10 -13.64 -19.71
N GLY A 63 -19.21 -13.14 -20.56
CA GLY A 63 -18.53 -13.88 -21.61
C GLY A 63 -17.05 -14.06 -21.27
N SER A 64 -16.70 -15.30 -20.89
CA SER A 64 -15.34 -15.82 -20.98
C SER A 64 -14.80 -15.63 -22.41
N GLY A 65 -14.04 -14.57 -22.66
CA GLY A 65 -13.40 -14.30 -23.94
C GLY A 65 -12.34 -13.23 -23.77
N THR A 66 -11.10 -13.59 -24.09
CA THR A 66 -9.88 -12.76 -24.19
C THR A 66 -10.14 -11.25 -24.08
N VAL A 67 -10.06 -10.70 -22.87
CA VAL A 67 -10.12 -9.26 -22.64
C VAL A 67 -8.90 -8.61 -23.27
N ASP A 68 -9.11 -7.87 -24.35
CA ASP A 68 -8.09 -6.96 -24.86
C ASP A 68 -7.80 -5.95 -23.74
N LEU A 69 -6.62 -6.06 -23.11
CA LEU A 69 -6.19 -5.24 -21.96
C LEU A 69 -6.31 -3.73 -22.24
N GLN A 70 -6.40 -3.35 -23.52
CA GLN A 70 -6.46 -1.97 -23.98
C GLN A 70 -7.82 -1.27 -23.85
N LYS A 71 -8.95 -1.98 -23.65
CA LYS A 71 -10.29 -1.33 -23.61
C LYS A 71 -11.18 -1.86 -22.49
N ARG A 72 -10.89 -1.44 -21.26
CA ARG A 72 -11.85 -1.56 -20.15
C ARG A 72 -12.89 -0.43 -20.25
N PRO A 73 -14.19 -0.72 -20.14
CA PRO A 73 -15.23 0.31 -20.26
C PRO A 73 -15.14 1.32 -19.10
N PRO A 74 -15.60 2.57 -19.30
CA PRO A 74 -15.77 3.52 -18.20
C PRO A 74 -16.58 2.91 -17.06
N GLY A 75 -16.10 3.04 -15.83
CA GLY A 75 -16.75 2.44 -14.64
C GLY A 75 -16.34 1.00 -14.32
N TYR A 76 -15.42 0.39 -15.08
CA TYR A 76 -14.89 -0.95 -14.73
C TYR A 76 -14.14 -0.95 -13.39
N TYR A 77 -13.38 0.12 -13.10
CA TYR A 77 -12.68 0.33 -11.85
C TYR A 77 -13.28 1.47 -11.03
N ILE A 78 -13.28 1.28 -9.71
CA ILE A 78 -13.70 2.29 -8.74
C ILE A 78 -12.56 3.27 -8.53
N LEU A 79 -12.70 4.48 -9.08
CA LEU A 79 -11.75 5.58 -8.88
C LEU A 79 -12.44 6.72 -8.14
N ARG A 80 -12.11 6.87 -6.86
CA ARG A 80 -12.68 7.90 -5.99
C ARG A 80 -11.62 8.89 -5.55
N GLN A 81 -11.91 10.19 -5.62
CA GLN A 81 -10.98 11.23 -5.15
C GLN A 81 -10.63 11.08 -3.66
N GLY A 82 -11.56 10.57 -2.85
CA GLY A 82 -11.36 10.28 -1.42
C GLY A 82 -10.66 8.94 -1.12
N GLY A 83 -10.32 8.17 -2.15
CA GLY A 83 -9.82 6.81 -2.03
C GLY A 83 -10.92 5.77 -1.77
N LEU A 84 -10.53 4.51 -1.83
CA LEU A 84 -11.37 3.34 -1.62
C LEU A 84 -11.78 3.24 -0.15
N PHE A 85 -13.08 3.07 0.08
CA PHE A 85 -13.65 2.82 1.40
C PHE A 85 -14.65 1.66 1.29
N PRO A 86 -14.67 0.71 2.24
CA PRO A 86 -15.55 -0.46 2.17
C PRO A 86 -17.02 -0.09 1.97
N SER A 87 -17.70 -0.81 1.07
CA SER A 87 -19.13 -0.62 0.81
C SER A 87 -19.99 -1.14 1.98
N PRO A 88 -21.03 -0.40 2.42
CA PRO A 88 -22.00 -0.94 3.36
C PRO A 88 -22.87 -2.00 2.66
N LEU A 89 -22.77 -3.26 3.10
CA LEU A 89 -23.50 -4.38 2.51
C LEU A 89 -24.57 -4.93 3.48
N PRO A 90 -25.71 -5.42 2.96
CA PRO A 90 -26.71 -6.13 3.76
C PRO A 90 -26.10 -7.40 4.37
N GLN A 91 -26.19 -7.55 5.69
CA GLN A 91 -25.50 -8.60 6.45
C GLN A 91 -25.98 -10.02 6.13
N ASP A 92 -27.23 -10.18 5.68
CA ASP A 92 -27.83 -11.49 5.37
C ASP A 92 -27.73 -11.85 3.87
N SER A 93 -26.88 -11.16 3.11
CA SER A 93 -26.74 -11.38 1.67
C SER A 93 -25.55 -12.27 1.34
N THR A 94 -25.70 -13.15 0.34
CA THR A 94 -24.59 -13.96 -0.20
C THR A 94 -23.47 -13.12 -0.81
N ILE A 95 -23.75 -11.84 -1.12
CA ILE A 95 -22.77 -10.86 -1.57
C ILE A 95 -21.83 -10.49 -0.40
N CYS A 96 -22.37 -10.35 0.81
CA CYS A 96 -21.57 -10.08 2.00
C CYS A 96 -20.53 -11.17 2.23
N ASP A 97 -20.93 -12.44 2.18
CA ASP A 97 -20.01 -13.58 2.36
C ASP A 97 -18.85 -13.54 1.36
N LYS A 98 -19.16 -13.31 0.08
CA LYS A 98 -18.14 -13.17 -0.98
C LYS A 98 -17.21 -12.00 -0.73
N VAL A 99 -17.75 -10.85 -0.34
CA VAL A 99 -16.97 -9.65 -0.06
C VAL A 99 -16.07 -9.83 1.17
N VAL A 100 -16.53 -10.56 2.19
CA VAL A 100 -15.72 -10.94 3.35
C VAL A 100 -14.51 -11.79 2.91
N GLU A 101 -14.71 -12.78 2.03
CA GLU A 101 -13.60 -13.56 1.47
C GLU A 101 -12.61 -12.70 0.67
N LEU A 102 -13.11 -11.73 -0.10
CA LEU A 102 -12.28 -10.77 -0.85
C LEU A 102 -11.48 -9.86 0.09
N PHE A 103 -12.08 -9.36 1.18
CA PHE A 103 -11.36 -8.57 2.18
C PHE A 103 -10.32 -9.39 2.94
N HIS A 104 -10.60 -10.66 3.23
CA HIS A 104 -9.62 -11.56 3.81
C HIS A 104 -8.43 -11.78 2.86
N PHE A 105 -8.70 -11.97 1.57
CA PHE A 105 -7.64 -12.02 0.54
C PHE A 105 -6.87 -10.71 0.43
N LEU A 106 -7.55 -9.55 0.43
CA LEU A 106 -6.93 -8.22 0.43
C LEU A 106 -5.96 -8.07 1.61
N GLY A 107 -6.36 -8.49 2.82
CA GLY A 107 -5.52 -8.43 4.01
C GLY A 107 -4.23 -9.24 3.84
N ILE A 108 -4.35 -10.48 3.34
CA ILE A 108 -3.17 -11.32 3.02
C ILE A 108 -2.30 -10.66 1.96
N PHE A 109 -2.92 -10.10 0.92
CA PHE A 109 -2.23 -9.45 -0.18
C PHE A 109 -1.45 -8.22 0.28
N LEU A 110 -2.06 -7.33 1.05
CA LEU A 110 -1.41 -6.14 1.63
C LEU A 110 -0.30 -6.53 2.62
N ALA A 111 -0.54 -7.53 3.46
CA ALA A 111 0.50 -8.03 4.36
C ALA A 111 1.71 -8.54 3.56
N LYS A 112 1.45 -9.24 2.45
CA LYS A 112 2.52 -9.78 1.61
C LYS A 112 3.27 -8.71 0.83
N THR A 113 2.58 -7.71 0.27
CA THR A 113 3.22 -6.56 -0.40
C THR A 113 4.14 -5.81 0.56
N LEU A 114 3.69 -5.59 1.80
CA LEU A 114 4.48 -4.91 2.82
C LEU A 114 5.68 -5.76 3.26
N GLN A 115 5.49 -7.06 3.47
CA GLN A 115 6.57 -7.99 3.82
C GLN A 115 7.66 -8.04 2.74
N ASP A 116 7.27 -8.02 1.47
CA ASP A 116 8.19 -8.05 0.34
C ASP A 116 8.78 -6.65 0.01
N ASN A 117 8.47 -5.63 0.83
CA ASN A 117 8.86 -4.22 0.64
C ASN A 117 8.48 -3.68 -0.75
N ARG A 118 7.24 -3.96 -1.17
CA ARG A 118 6.69 -3.53 -2.46
C ARG A 118 5.57 -2.54 -2.26
N LEU A 119 5.55 -1.54 -3.13
CA LEU A 119 4.42 -0.62 -3.23
C LEU A 119 3.36 -1.24 -4.15
N VAL A 120 2.11 -1.04 -3.78
CA VAL A 120 0.97 -1.46 -4.57
C VAL A 120 0.05 -0.26 -4.77
N ASP A 121 -0.45 -0.10 -5.99
CA ASP A 121 -1.33 1.00 -6.35
C ASP A 121 -2.78 0.70 -5.94
N LEU A 122 -3.01 0.79 -4.62
CA LEU A 122 -4.34 0.74 -4.02
C LEU A 122 -4.59 2.08 -3.32
N PRO A 123 -5.38 2.99 -3.91
CA PRO A 123 -5.67 4.29 -3.33
C PRO A 123 -6.66 4.16 -2.17
N LEU A 124 -6.25 3.55 -1.06
CA LEU A 124 -7.07 3.38 0.14
C LEU A 124 -7.35 4.74 0.78
N SER A 125 -8.61 4.95 1.16
CA SER A 125 -9.01 6.19 1.85
C SER A 125 -8.33 6.31 3.22
N ARG A 126 -8.00 7.54 3.62
CA ARG A 126 -7.38 7.80 4.93
C ARG A 126 -8.21 7.29 6.12
N PRO A 127 -9.55 7.43 6.15
CA PRO A 127 -10.36 6.86 7.22
C PRO A 127 -10.25 5.34 7.29
N PHE A 128 -10.22 4.65 6.15
CA PHE A 128 -10.08 3.20 6.11
C PHE A 128 -8.72 2.74 6.64
N LEU A 129 -7.63 3.39 6.21
CA LEU A 129 -6.29 3.15 6.77
C LEU A 129 -6.26 3.37 8.29
N LYS A 130 -6.89 4.45 8.77
CA LYS A 130 -6.99 4.73 10.21
C LYS A 130 -7.71 3.61 10.97
N LEU A 131 -8.80 3.06 10.40
CA LEU A 131 -9.53 1.95 11.00
C LEU A 131 -8.67 0.69 11.09
N MET A 132 -7.92 0.36 10.03
CA MET A 132 -7.02 -0.80 10.02
C MET A 132 -5.87 -0.67 11.05
N CYS A 133 -5.41 0.55 11.32
CA CYS A 133 -4.34 0.82 12.29
C CYS A 133 -4.87 1.16 13.70
N HIS A 134 -6.11 0.81 14.04
CA HIS A 134 -6.71 1.09 15.35
C HIS A 134 -6.64 2.57 15.80
N GLY A 135 -6.68 3.50 14.85
CA GLY A 135 -6.63 4.94 15.13
C GLY A 135 -5.22 5.55 15.22
N GLU A 136 -4.16 4.75 15.20
CA GLU A 136 -2.77 5.20 15.27
C GLU A 136 -2.23 5.55 13.88
N PHE A 137 -2.57 6.74 13.39
CA PHE A 137 -1.91 7.33 12.24
C PHE A 137 -1.32 8.67 12.70
N ALA A 138 -0.01 8.68 13.00
CA ALA A 138 0.70 9.95 13.16
C ALA A 138 0.62 10.66 11.81
N ASN A 139 0.00 11.84 11.78
CA ASN A 139 -0.17 12.63 10.58
C ASN A 139 1.21 12.89 9.96
N VAL A 140 1.57 12.21 8.88
CA VAL A 140 2.91 12.30 8.27
C VAL A 140 3.21 13.74 7.82
N LYS A 141 2.15 14.54 7.55
CA LYS A 141 2.27 15.97 7.23
C LYS A 141 2.73 16.86 8.39
N ASP A 142 2.68 16.39 9.65
CA ASP A 142 3.15 17.16 10.82
C ASP A 142 4.58 16.81 11.25
N ARG A 143 5.24 15.84 10.58
CA ARG A 143 6.58 15.37 10.99
C ARG A 143 7.74 16.08 10.29
N GLY A 144 7.44 16.98 9.36
CA GLY A 144 8.44 17.78 8.65
C GLY A 144 8.11 19.26 8.78
N LEU A 145 8.38 19.85 9.95
CA LEU A 145 8.71 21.24 10.22
C LEU A 145 8.71 21.42 11.75
N ALA A 146 9.82 21.91 12.26
CA ALA A 146 10.11 22.04 13.68
C ALA A 146 9.06 22.84 14.47
N GLY A 147 8.82 22.40 15.71
CA GLY A 147 8.63 23.24 16.90
C GLY A 147 7.59 24.36 16.84
N SER A 148 6.35 24.07 17.21
CA SER A 148 5.62 24.92 18.16
C SER A 148 4.33 24.26 18.65
N SER A 149 4.24 24.23 19.98
CA SER A 149 3.09 23.90 20.80
C SER A 149 1.76 24.50 20.29
N VAL A 150 0.76 23.65 20.00
CA VAL A 150 -0.66 23.97 20.24
C VAL A 150 -1.39 22.68 20.65
N LYS A 151 -1.86 22.62 21.91
CA LYS A 151 -2.76 21.58 22.40
C LYS A 151 -4.17 21.79 21.83
N PRO A 152 -4.89 20.74 21.37
CA PRO A 152 -6.32 20.87 21.13
C PRO A 152 -7.07 20.87 22.47
N ARG A 153 -7.86 21.91 22.71
CA ARG A 153 -8.82 22.03 23.82
C ARG A 153 -10.11 21.29 23.44
N GLY A 154 -10.50 20.29 24.22
CA GLY A 154 -11.81 19.66 24.15
C GLY A 154 -11.86 18.45 25.09
N GLY A 155 -12.37 18.65 26.31
CA GLY A 155 -12.38 17.66 27.38
C GLY A 155 -13.52 16.67 27.30
N PHE A 156 -13.34 15.50 27.93
CA PHE A 156 -14.15 15.03 29.06
C PHE A 156 -13.48 13.81 29.71
N SER A 157 -13.74 13.66 31.01
CA SER A 157 -13.33 12.59 31.95
C SER A 157 -12.00 12.74 32.68
N SER A 158 -12.17 12.94 33.98
CA SER A 158 -11.25 13.02 35.10
C SER A 158 -10.80 11.62 35.57
N LEU A 159 -9.53 11.48 35.95
CA LEU A 159 -9.05 11.02 37.28
C LEU A 159 -7.50 11.17 37.36
N PRO A 160 -6.91 11.45 38.55
CA PRO A 160 -5.50 11.84 38.68
C PRO A 160 -4.63 10.77 39.37
N MET A 161 -3.39 10.63 38.89
CA MET A 161 -2.18 10.07 39.52
C MET A 161 -1.24 9.76 38.34
N GLU A 162 0.05 10.04 38.29
CA GLU A 162 1.02 10.75 39.10
C GLU A 162 2.30 10.80 38.23
N GLU A 163 3.23 11.67 38.57
CA GLU A 163 4.37 12.03 37.73
C GLU A 163 5.31 10.85 37.46
N ASP A 164 5.42 10.41 36.21
CA ASP A 164 6.68 9.86 35.68
C ASP A 164 7.39 10.95 34.88
N LEU A 165 7.89 11.94 35.63
CA LEU A 165 9.26 12.41 35.43
C LEU A 165 10.14 11.14 35.51
N MET A 166 11.13 11.00 34.61
CA MET A 166 12.14 9.92 34.58
C MET A 166 11.92 8.79 33.56
N THR A 167 11.92 9.13 32.27
CA THR A 167 12.66 8.32 31.27
C THR A 167 13.37 9.25 30.28
N SER A 168 14.22 10.12 30.82
CA SER A 168 15.41 10.56 30.10
C SER A 168 16.49 9.51 30.30
N SER A 169 17.04 8.96 29.21
CA SER A 169 18.48 8.72 29.09
C SER A 169 18.85 8.35 27.66
N ILE A 170 19.43 9.28 26.89
CA ILE A 170 20.82 9.31 26.40
C ILE A 170 21.41 7.96 25.97
N ILE A 171 21.70 7.81 24.67
CA ILE A 171 22.86 7.06 24.21
C ILE A 171 23.55 7.79 23.04
N SER A 172 24.74 8.29 23.37
CA SER A 172 25.93 8.62 22.60
C SER A 172 25.85 8.83 21.08
N GLU A 173 26.00 10.08 20.66
CA GLU A 173 26.66 10.45 19.39
C GLU A 173 28.18 10.57 19.63
N GLU A 174 28.92 9.47 19.49
CA GLU A 174 30.37 9.53 19.32
C GLU A 174 30.84 8.33 18.47
N SER A 175 30.95 8.53 17.15
CA SER A 175 31.94 7.86 16.27
C SER A 175 31.76 8.35 14.82
N GLU A 176 32.09 9.63 14.56
CA GLU A 176 32.37 10.11 13.20
C GLU A 176 33.81 10.66 13.13
N LYS A 177 34.81 9.86 13.53
CA LYS A 177 36.23 10.17 13.29
C LYS A 177 37.08 8.91 13.11
N GLU A 178 36.83 8.17 12.04
CA GLU A 178 37.91 7.49 11.30
C GLU A 178 37.69 7.79 9.81
N LEU A 179 38.03 9.03 9.44
CA LEU A 179 38.38 9.37 8.07
C LEU A 179 39.65 8.58 7.76
N GLU A 180 39.48 7.53 6.97
CA GLU A 180 40.57 6.77 6.34
C GLU A 180 41.59 7.75 5.75
N LEU A 181 42.76 7.81 6.39
CA LEU A 181 43.94 8.44 5.86
C LEU A 181 44.49 7.54 4.75
N ASP A 182 43.97 7.69 3.54
CA ASP A 182 44.60 7.08 2.37
C ASP A 182 45.70 8.04 1.87
N PRO A 183 46.99 7.65 1.91
CA PRO A 183 48.08 8.51 1.45
C PRO A 183 48.01 8.74 -0.07
N PRO A 184 48.52 9.88 -0.59
CA PRO A 184 48.40 10.23 -1.99
C PRO A 184 49.11 9.21 -2.89
N LYS A 185 48.38 8.60 -3.83
CA LYS A 185 48.97 7.75 -4.88
C LYS A 185 49.86 8.61 -5.79
N TYR A 186 51.15 8.32 -5.74
CA TYR A 186 52.22 8.92 -6.54
C TYR A 186 51.92 8.72 -8.04
N ARG A 187 51.79 9.81 -8.82
CA ARG A 187 51.84 9.73 -10.29
C ARG A 187 53.31 9.62 -10.71
N ILE A 188 53.74 8.41 -11.05
CA ILE A 188 55.01 8.23 -11.76
C ILE A 188 54.77 8.65 -13.20
N THR A 189 55.40 9.75 -13.61
CA THR A 189 55.59 10.09 -15.03
C THR A 189 56.77 9.27 -15.53
N ASP A 190 56.51 8.19 -16.26
CA ASP A 190 57.57 7.57 -17.05
C ASP A 190 57.46 8.00 -18.51
N THR A 191 58.57 8.63 -18.90
CA THR A 191 58.97 9.10 -20.21
C THR A 191 58.93 8.00 -21.27
N GLN A 192 58.57 8.37 -22.50
CA GLN A 192 58.67 7.54 -23.70
C GLN A 192 60.07 6.89 -23.84
N PRO A 193 60.15 5.63 -24.28
CA PRO A 193 61.34 5.13 -24.93
C PRO A 193 61.31 5.45 -26.43
N TRP A 194 62.45 5.96 -26.90
CA TRP A 194 63.07 5.83 -28.24
C TRP A 194 62.35 4.99 -29.30
#